data_AF-A0A6N7GT82-F1
#
_entry.id   AF-A0A6N7GT82-F1
#
_cell.length_a   1.000
_cell.length_b   1.000
_cell.length_c   1.000
_cell.angle_alpha   90.00
_cell.angle_beta   90.00
_cell.angle_gamma   90.00
#
_symmetry.space_group_name_H-M   'P 1'
#
loop_
_entity.id
_entity.type
_entity.pdbx_description
1 polymer ?
#
loop_
_entity_poly.entity_id
_entity_poly.type
_entity_poly.pdbx_seq_one_letter_code
_entity_poly.pdbx_strand_id
1 'polypeptide(L)' 'MRPRRLEIAAFGPFAGTETVDFDGLAEAGLFLVSGPTGAG' A
#
# COMPACT_ATOMS: atom_id res chain seq x y z
N MET A 1 8.50 -4.55 15.56
CA MET A 1 7.13 -4.53 14.99
C MET A 1 7.27 -4.27 13.49
N ARG A 2 6.73 -5.12 12.60
CA ARG A 2 6.88 -5.00 11.13
C ARG A 2 5.51 -5.25 10.47
N PRO A 3 5.01 -4.36 9.60
CA PRO A 3 3.77 -4.59 8.87
C PRO A 3 3.95 -5.76 7.88
N ARG A 4 2.93 -6.62 7.76
CA ARG A 4 2.92 -7.76 6.84
C ARG A 4 1.87 -7.61 5.75
N ARG A 5 0.67 -7.16 6.11
CA ARG A 5 -0.43 -6.93 5.18
C ARG A 5 -1.26 -5.74 5.61
N LEU A 6 -1.73 -4.97 4.64
CA LEU A 6 -2.78 -3.96 4.82
C LEU A 6 -3.93 -4.30 3.89
N GLU A 7 -5.15 -4.20 4.39
CA GLU A 7 -6.37 -4.25 3.60
C GLU A 7 -7.20 -3.03 3.98
N ILE A 8 -7.60 -2.25 2.98
CA ILE A 8 -8.31 -0.98 3.18
C ILE A 8 -9.40 -0.85 2.13
N ALA A 9 -10.55 -0.30 2.51
CA ALA A 9 -11.68 -0.13 1.61
C ALA A 9 -12.25 1.29 1.68
N ALA A 10 -12.81 1.76 0.56
CA ALA A 10 -13.43 3.08 0.43
C ALA A 10 -12.52 4.21 0.94
N PHE A 11 -11.27 4.23 0.48
CA PHE A 11 -10.25 5.17 0.95
C PHE A 11 -9.80 6.09 -0.19
N GLY A 12 -10.21 7.36 -0.11
CA GLY A 12 -9.84 8.38 -1.08
C GLY A 12 -10.32 8.01 -2.50
N PRO A 13 -9.42 7.99 -3.51
CA PRO A 13 -9.78 7.61 -4.88
C PRO A 13 -9.95 6.08 -5.06
N PHE A 14 -9.54 5.25 -4.09
CA PHE A 14 -9.78 3.82 -4.11
C PHE A 14 -11.15 3.47 -3.50
N ALA A 15 -12.18 3.42 -4.35
CA ALA A 15 -13.53 3.07 -3.93
C ALA A 15 -13.70 1.58 -3.54
N GLY A 16 -12.80 0.72 -4.03
CA GLY A 16 -12.80 -0.72 -3.78
C GLY A 16 -12.06 -1.10 -2.50
N THR A 17 -11.73 -2.40 -2.40
CA THR A 17 -10.82 -2.92 -1.39
C THR A 17 -9.43 -3.08 -2.00
N GLU A 18 -8.45 -2.38 -1.44
CA GLU A 18 -7.05 -2.49 -1.83
C GLU A 18 -6.27 -3.33 -0.82
N THR A 19 -5.40 -4.20 -1.32
CA THR A 19 -4.53 -5.05 -0.49
C THR A 19 -3.08 -4.76 -0.81
N VAL A 20 -2.28 -4.49 0.22
CA VAL A 20 -0.82 -4.35 0.13
C VAL A 20 -0.16 -5.48 0.90
N ASP A 21 0.63 -6.30 0.19
CA ASP A 21 1.49 -7.32 0.78
C ASP A 21 2.89 -6.75 1.05
N PHE A 22 3.22 -6.54 2.31
CA PHE A 22 4.51 -6.01 2.71
C PHE A 22 5.59 -7.07 2.84
N ASP A 23 5.23 -8.36 2.94
CA ASP A 23 6.26 -9.41 3.00
C ASP A 23 7.01 -9.50 1.68
N GLY A 24 6.29 -9.43 0.54
CA GLY A 24 6.91 -9.36 -0.79
C GLY A 24 7.75 -8.09 -0.99
N LEU A 25 7.26 -6.93 -0.50
CA LEU A 25 8.01 -5.67 -0.59
C LEU A 25 9.26 -5.64 0.31
N ALA A 26 9.21 -6.33 1.44
CA ALA A 26 10.31 -6.36 2.40
C ALA A 26 11.52 -7.17 1.91
N GLU A 27 11.35 -8.07 0.92
CA GLU A 27 12.46 -8.79 0.29
C GLU A 27 13.50 -7.84 -0.30
N ALA A 28 13.05 -6.67 -0.81
CA ALA A 28 13.92 -5.64 -1.37
C ALA A 28 14.58 -4.74 -0.31
N GLY A 29 14.21 -4.86 0.97
CA GLY A 29 14.74 -4.04 2.08
C GLY A 29 14.26 -2.59 2.12
N LEU A 30 13.80 -2.03 1.01
CA LEU A 30 13.19 -0.70 0.90
C LEU A 30 12.17 -0.68 -0.23
N PHE A 31 11.03 0.00 -0.02
CA PHE A 31 10.04 0.28 -1.05
C PHE A 31 9.63 1.75 -1.03
N LEU A 32 9.11 2.23 -2.15
CA LEU A 32 8.67 3.62 -2.33
C LEU A 32 7.19 3.65 -2.72
N VAL A 33 6.45 4.57 -2.12
CA VAL A 33 5.10 4.95 -2.56
C VAL A 33 5.23 6.25 -3.34
N SER A 34 4.74 6.29 -4.59
CA SER A 34 4.84 7.48 -5.45
C SER A 34 3.63 7.60 -6.38
N GLY A 35 3.34 8.83 -6.78
CA GLY A 35 2.23 9.17 -7.67
C GLY A 35 2.08 10.68 -7.82
N PRO A 36 1.25 11.15 -8.76
CA PRO A 36 0.91 12.57 -8.88
C PRO A 36 0.18 13.09 -7.63
N THR A 37 0.14 14.41 -7.45
CA THR A 37 -0.65 15.04 -6.38
C THR A 37 -2.12 14.63 -6.50
N GLY A 38 -2.70 14.17 -5.38
CA GLY A 38 -4.08 13.67 -5.37
C GLY A 38 -4.24 12.29 -5.98
N ALA A 39 -3.15 11.57 -6.28
CA ALA A 39 -3.20 10.18 -6.72
C ALA A 39 -3.92 9.32 -5.69
N GLY A 40 -3.69 9.63 -4.40
CA GLY A 40 -4.18 8.90 -3.25
C GLY A 40 -3.86 7.44 -3.43
#